data_AF-A0A8J7A9S2-F1
#
_entry.id   AF-A0A8J7A9S2-F1
#
_cell.length_a   1.000
_cell.length_b   1.000
_cell.length_c   1.000
_cell.angle_alpha   90.00
_cell.angle_beta   90.00
_cell.angle_gamma   90.00
#
_symmetry.space_group_name_H-M   'P 1'
#
loop_
_entity.id
_entity.type
_entity.pdbx_description
1 polymer ?
#
loop_
_entity_poly.entity_id
_entity_poly.type
_entity_poly.pdbx_seq_one_letter_code
_entity_poly.pdbx_strand_id
1 'polypeptide(L)' 'MEEALLDGLEAGVDLALRETNLPLRIFPEHCPYLFDEAIADNFLCDTRQDWEG' A
#
# COMPACT_ATOMS: atom_id res chain seq x y z
N MET A 1 -5.10 -6.17 16.05
CA MET A 1 -5.55 -6.27 14.65
C MET A 1 -5.30 -4.95 13.94
N GLU A 2 -5.68 -3.82 14.56
CA GLU A 2 -5.30 -2.47 14.12
C GLU A 2 -3.78 -2.26 14.08
N GLU A 3 -3.04 -2.72 15.09
CA GLU A 3 -1.56 -2.65 15.13
C GLU A 3 -0.91 -3.33 13.90
N ALA A 4 -1.37 -4.52 13.51
CA ALA A 4 -0.83 -5.23 12.35
C ALA A 4 -1.07 -4.49 11.01
N LEU A 5 -2.16 -3.73 10.91
CA LEU A 5 -2.45 -2.90 9.73
C LEU A 5 -1.54 -1.66 9.70
N LEU A 6 -1.31 -1.04 10.86
CA LEU A 6 -0.41 0.11 11.01
C LEU A 6 1.04 -0.28 10.73
N ASP A 7 1.50 -1.40 11.29
CA ASP A 7 2.84 -1.96 11.01
C ASP A 7 2.99 -2.27 9.51
N GLY A 8 1.94 -2.81 8.88
CA GLY A 8 1.92 -3.07 7.44
C GLY A 8 1.99 -1.80 6.60
N LEU A 9 1.33 -0.72 7.02
CA LEU A 9 1.40 0.58 6.36
C LEU A 9 2.82 1.17 6.45
N GLU A 10 3.42 1.18 7.64
CA GLU A 10 4.77 1.72 7.86
C GLU A 10 5.80 0.95 7.03
N ALA A 11 5.75 -0.39 7.06
CA ALA A 11 6.62 -1.23 6.25
C ALA A 11 6.45 -1.02 4.73
N GLY A 12 5.21 -0.81 4.28
CA GLY A 12 4.89 -0.52 2.89
C GLY A 12 5.43 0.85 2.43
N VAL A 13 5.29 1.88 3.27
CA VAL A 13 5.84 3.21 3.03
C VAL A 13 7.37 3.16 2.95
N ASP A 14 8.02 2.48 3.89
CA ASP A 14 9.49 2.30 3.89
C ASP A 14 9.99 1.61 2.62
N LEU A 15 9.30 0.56 2.16
CA LEU A 15 9.61 -0.11 0.91
C LEU A 15 9.48 0.85 -0.28
N ALA A 16 8.35 1.57 -0.36
CA ALA A 16 8.11 2.51 -1.44
C ALA A 16 9.16 3.63 -1.46
N LEU A 17 9.53 4.20 -0.31
CA LEU A 17 10.57 5.21 -0.19
C LEU A 17 11.91 4.72 -0.73
N ARG A 18 12.31 3.50 -0.36
CA ARG A 18 13.55 2.88 -0.83
C ARG A 18 13.58 2.68 -2.33
N GLU A 19 12.47 2.21 -2.90
CA GLU A 19 12.43 1.77 -4.31
C GLU A 19 12.08 2.92 -5.28
N THR A 20 11.35 3.94 -4.83
CA THR A 20 10.76 4.95 -5.74
C THR A 20 11.36 6.35 -5.59
N ASN A 21 12.28 6.58 -4.64
CA ASN A 21 12.91 7.88 -4.36
C ASN A 21 11.90 9.04 -4.19
N LEU A 22 10.66 8.69 -3.87
CA LEU A 22 9.52 9.58 -3.69
C LEU A 22 9.64 10.31 -2.34
N PRO A 23 9.28 11.60 -2.25
CA PRO A 23 9.39 12.33 -0.99
C PRO A 23 8.33 11.86 0.03
N LEU A 24 8.68 11.76 1.31
CA LEU A 24 7.78 11.24 2.35
C LEU A 24 6.40 11.95 2.41
N ARG A 25 6.35 13.24 2.06
CA ARG A 25 5.15 14.08 2.05
C ARG A 25 4.02 13.63 1.11
N ILE A 26 4.30 12.75 0.14
CA ILE A 26 3.25 12.23 -0.76
C ILE A 26 2.58 10.98 -0.22
N PHE A 27 3.15 10.34 0.80
CA PHE A 27 2.48 9.25 1.49
C PHE A 27 1.50 9.82 2.52
N PRO A 28 0.32 9.21 2.68
CA PRO A 28 -0.64 9.67 3.67
C PRO A 28 -0.13 9.39 5.09
N GLU A 29 -0.36 10.31 6.03
CA GLU A 29 0.04 10.17 7.44
C GLU A 29 -0.71 9.04 8.17
N HIS A 30 -1.89 8.65 7.67
CA HIS A 30 -2.72 7.57 8.19
C HIS A 30 -3.23 6.69 7.04
N CYS A 31 -3.45 5.40 7.31
CA CYS A 31 -4.07 4.50 6.33
C CYS A 31 -5.47 5.02 5.98
N PRO A 32 -5.76 5.35 4.71
CA PRO A 32 -7.09 5.82 4.33
C PRO A 32 -8.13 4.71 4.19
N TYR A 33 -7.70 3.44 4.32
CA TYR A 33 -8.54 2.25 4.11
C TYR A 33 -8.72 1.46 5.41
N LEU A 34 -9.90 0.86 5.57
CA LEU A 34 -10.13 -0.13 6.61
C LEU A 34 -9.42 -1.45 6.27
N PHE A 35 -9.18 -2.28 7.29
CA PHE A 35 -8.57 -3.60 7.12
C PHE A 35 -9.32 -4.42 6.06
N ASP A 36 -10.65 -4.48 6.16
CA ASP A 36 -11.51 -5.23 5.23
C ASP A 36 -11.43 -4.71 3.79
N GLU A 37 -11.23 -3.40 3.61
CA GLU A 37 -11.05 -2.79 2.29
C GLU A 37 -9.66 -3.12 1.73
N ALA A 38 -8.62 -3.07 2.57
CA ALA A 38 -7.24 -3.35 2.16
C ALA A 38 -7.00 -4.82 1.77
N ILE A 39 -7.76 -5.76 2.35
CA ILE A 39 -7.69 -7.19 2.00
C ILE A 39 -8.74 -7.59 0.96
N ALA A 40 -9.54 -6.65 0.44
CA ALA A 40 -10.55 -6.96 -0.56
C ALA A 40 -9.87 -7.40 -1.87
N ASP A 41 -10.44 -8.43 -2.51
CA ASP A 41 -9.91 -9.01 -3.75
C ASP A 41 -9.79 -7.99 -4.90
N ASN A 42 -10.62 -6.96 -4.87
CA ASN A 42 -10.67 -5.87 -5.85
C ASN A 42 -9.89 -4.61 -5.41
N PHE A 43 -9.15 -4.66 -4.31
CA PHE A 43 -8.43 -3.51 -3.76
C PHE A 43 -7.25 -3.10 -4.64
N LEU A 44 -6.47 -4.09 -5.08
CA LEU A 44 -5.39 -3.86 -6.04
C LEU A 44 -6.00 -3.81 -7.45
N CYS A 45 -5.51 -2.88 -8.27
CA CYS A 45 -5.84 -2.89 -9.69
C CYS A 45 -5.58 -4.29 -10.25
N ASP A 46 -6.51 -4.75 -11.08
CA ASP A 46 -6.39 -6.04 -11.74
C ASP A 46 -5.21 -6.00 -12.71
N THR A 47 -4.02 -6.39 -12.24
CA THR A 47 -2.80 -6.48 -13.05
C THR A 47 -2.77 -7.75 -13.90
N ARG A 48 -3.87 -8.52 -13.94
CA ARG A 48 -4.02 -9.62 -14.90
C ARG A 48 -3.77 -9.03 -16.30
N GLN A 49 -2.70 -9.50 -16.93
CA GLN A 49 -2.27 -9.17 -18.30
C GLN A 49 -1.36 -7.94 -18.50
N ASP A 50 -0.90 -7.25 -17.45
CA ASP A 50 0.07 -6.14 -17.59
C ASP A 50 1.45 -6.57 -18.15
N TRP A 51 1.78 -7.87 -18.05
CA TRP A 51 2.97 -8.50 -18.61
C TRP A 51 2.90 -8.90 -20.10
N GLU A 52 1.75 -8.71 -20.79
CA GLU A 52 1.59 -9.04 -22.23
C GLU A 52 2.01 -7.89 -23.17
N GLY A 53 3.08 -7.15 -22.81
CA GLY A 53 3.65 -6.04 -23.58
C GLY A 53 4.91 -6.39 -24.35
#